data_AF-A0A976KC03-F1
#
_entry.id   AF-A0A976KC03-F1
#
_cell.length_a   1.000
_cell.length_b   1.000
_cell.length_c   1.000
_cell.angle_alpha   90.00
_cell.angle_beta   90.00
_cell.angle_gamma   90.00
#
_symmetry.space_group_name_H-M   'P 1'
#
loop_
_entity.id
_entity.type
_entity.pdbx_description
1 polymer ?
#
loop_
_entity_poly.entity_id
_entity_poly.type
_entity_poly.pdbx_seq_one_letter_code
_entity_poly.pdbx_strand_id
1 'polypeptide(L)'
;VRRGSDGEWVGSWEPFVRTVEIMSIEGELAGVLEESLKEAGGEAQLAYMMSDVFQWDLDFNRDLRLGDRFRVLYEAVLLDGEYSGPGEILAVAYDNLGKRLEAYRFGEDASYYDADGRPLRKMFLRSPLRYSRVTSSFSNRRFHPVLKRYQPHYGVDYGAPTGTPVRVTANGVVTSAGWNGGGGKTVKVRHPNGYLTAYLHLSRYANGVTSGRRVSQGQVIGYVGSTGLATASHLDYRIQHDGKWINPQSLKSAPAEPIVEAQMPEFLAERDRLRVLMGVEIEAQPPTGDEAQRLADTESQERQPVPVSGQ
;
A
#
# COMPACT_ATOMS: atom_id res chain seq x y z
N VAL A 1 -8.92 -21.04 -26.10
CA VAL A 1 -10.28 -21.00 -26.69
C VAL A 1 -10.18 -21.42 -28.15
N ARG A 2 -11.07 -22.30 -28.62
CA ARG A 2 -11.07 -22.82 -29.99
C ARG A 2 -12.47 -22.75 -30.60
N ARG A 3 -12.55 -22.51 -31.91
CA ARG A 3 -13.82 -22.49 -32.63
C ARG A 3 -14.14 -23.91 -33.10
N GLY A 4 -15.28 -24.44 -32.66
CA GLY A 4 -15.82 -25.71 -33.10
C GLY A 4 -16.24 -25.69 -34.56
N SER A 5 -16.38 -26.88 -35.15
CA SER A 5 -16.83 -27.07 -36.53
C SER A 5 -18.28 -26.64 -36.77
N ASP A 6 -19.07 -26.48 -35.70
CA ASP A 6 -20.42 -25.92 -35.65
C ASP A 6 -20.43 -24.38 -35.59
N GLY A 7 -19.26 -23.76 -35.51
CA GLY A 7 -19.10 -22.31 -35.42
C GLY A 7 -19.16 -21.76 -33.99
N GLU A 8 -19.39 -22.60 -32.97
CA GLU A 8 -19.40 -22.20 -31.57
C GLU A 8 -17.99 -22.08 -30.98
N TRP A 9 -17.81 -21.19 -30.01
CA TRP A 9 -16.55 -21.03 -29.30
C TRP A 9 -16.54 -21.88 -28.03
N VAL A 10 -15.60 -22.82 -27.96
CA VAL A 10 -15.39 -23.65 -26.76
C VAL A 10 -14.16 -23.14 -26.01
N GLY A 11 -14.39 -22.69 -24.78
CA GLY A 11 -13.33 -22.38 -23.82
C GLY A 11 -13.04 -23.59 -22.95
N SER A 12 -11.75 -23.93 -22.80
CA SER A 12 -11.25 -24.83 -21.75
C SER A 12 -10.50 -24.00 -20.71
N TRP A 13 -10.57 -24.44 -19.45
CA TRP A 13 -9.67 -24.01 -18.40
C TRP A 13 -8.60 -25.07 -18.26
N GLU A 14 -7.35 -24.66 -18.44
CA GLU A 14 -6.20 -25.52 -18.21
C GLU A 14 -5.48 -25.01 -16.95
N PRO A 15 -5.22 -25.89 -15.97
CA PRO A 15 -4.41 -25.52 -14.83
C PRO A 15 -2.99 -25.22 -15.30
N PHE A 16 -2.40 -24.15 -14.77
CA PHE A 16 -1.00 -23.79 -14.99
C PHE A 16 -0.25 -23.81 -13.66
N VAL A 17 1.05 -24.05 -13.72
CA VAL A 17 1.95 -23.94 -12.57
C VAL A 17 2.46 -22.51 -12.49
N ARG A 18 2.11 -21.82 -11.40
CA ARG A 18 2.69 -20.50 -11.08
C ARG A 18 3.93 -20.67 -10.22
N THR A 19 5.05 -20.19 -10.70
CA THR A 19 6.31 -20.05 -9.93
C THR A 19 6.75 -18.59 -9.92
N VAL A 20 7.68 -18.26 -9.02
CA VAL A 20 8.28 -16.94 -8.95
C VAL A 20 9.79 -17.06 -8.85
N GLU A 21 10.50 -16.16 -9.53
CA GLU A 21 11.94 -15.98 -9.41
C GLU A 21 12.21 -14.58 -8.87
N ILE A 22 13.21 -14.41 -8.00
CA ILE A 22 13.55 -13.08 -7.48
C ILE A 22 14.55 -12.43 -8.41
N MET A 23 14.19 -11.27 -8.95
CA MET A 23 15.01 -10.48 -9.88
C MET A 23 15.35 -9.12 -9.28
N SER A 24 16.56 -8.63 -9.55
CA SER A 24 17.01 -7.28 -9.18
C SER A 24 17.38 -6.50 -10.44
N ILE A 25 16.98 -5.24 -10.49
CA ILE A 25 17.36 -4.30 -11.55
C ILE A 25 17.98 -3.07 -10.91
N GLU A 26 19.08 -2.60 -11.50
CA GLU A 26 19.75 -1.35 -11.15
C GLU A 26 19.83 -0.46 -12.37
N GLY A 27 19.59 0.85 -12.19
CA GLY A 27 19.74 1.82 -13.27
C GLY A 27 19.89 3.25 -12.78
N GLU A 28 20.14 4.13 -13.74
CA GLU A 28 20.22 5.58 -13.55
C GLU A 28 19.10 6.24 -14.36
N LEU A 29 18.48 7.28 -13.79
CA LEU A 29 17.40 8.01 -14.44
C LEU A 29 17.97 8.94 -15.53
N ALA A 30 17.79 8.56 -16.78
CA ALA A 30 18.20 9.34 -17.96
C ALA A 30 17.04 10.13 -18.61
N GLY A 31 15.81 9.95 -18.14
CA GLY A 31 14.62 10.59 -18.68
C GLY A 31 13.39 10.29 -17.81
N VAL A 32 12.40 9.59 -18.39
CA VAL A 32 11.25 9.09 -17.63
C VAL A 32 11.57 7.72 -17.03
N LEU A 33 11.03 7.43 -15.85
CA LEU A 33 11.35 6.23 -15.10
C LEU A 33 11.00 4.94 -15.86
N GLU A 34 9.90 4.93 -16.63
CA GLU A 34 9.55 3.76 -17.46
C GLU A 34 10.62 3.41 -18.49
N GLU A 35 11.26 4.43 -19.09
CA GLU A 35 12.26 4.22 -20.14
C GLU A 35 13.58 3.79 -19.52
N SER A 36 14.02 4.46 -18.45
CA SER A 36 15.24 4.08 -17.73
C SER A 36 15.14 2.66 -17.14
N LEU A 37 13.96 2.22 -16.68
CA LEU A 37 13.75 0.83 -16.25
C LEU A 37 13.87 -0.17 -17.41
N LYS A 38 13.34 0.17 -18.59
CA LYS A 38 13.49 -0.69 -19.79
C LYS A 38 14.93 -0.80 -20.23
N GLU A 39 15.66 0.31 -20.23
CA GLU A 39 17.09 0.35 -20.56
C GLU A 39 17.92 -0.49 -19.59
N ALA A 40 17.52 -0.53 -18.32
CA ALA A 40 18.11 -1.39 -17.29
C ALA A 40 17.68 -2.87 -17.38
N GLY A 41 16.89 -3.26 -18.38
CA GLY A 41 16.43 -4.65 -18.60
C GLY A 41 15.11 -5.01 -17.91
N GLY A 42 14.41 -4.02 -17.35
CA GLY A 42 13.10 -4.18 -16.70
C GLY A 42 11.89 -3.90 -17.58
N GLU A 43 10.73 -3.94 -16.96
CA GLU A 43 9.46 -3.56 -17.59
C GLU A 43 8.96 -2.20 -17.11
N ALA A 44 8.24 -1.49 -17.99
CA ALA A 44 7.58 -0.22 -17.65
C ALA A 44 6.65 -0.33 -16.43
N GLN A 45 6.04 -1.50 -16.24
CA GLN A 45 5.12 -1.76 -15.13
C GLN A 45 5.78 -1.52 -13.76
N LEU A 46 7.09 -1.79 -13.64
CA LEU A 46 7.83 -1.56 -12.40
C LEU A 46 7.85 -0.08 -12.00
N ALA A 47 7.83 0.86 -12.95
CA ALA A 47 7.79 2.29 -12.64
C ALA A 47 6.51 2.67 -11.88
N TYR A 48 5.38 2.13 -12.33
CA TYR A 48 4.07 2.35 -11.68
C TYR A 48 4.03 1.69 -10.30
N MET A 49 4.60 0.49 -10.18
CA MET A 49 4.67 -0.23 -8.91
C MET A 49 5.57 0.50 -7.89
N MET A 50 6.73 1.00 -8.31
CA MET A 50 7.61 1.83 -7.48
C MET A 50 6.91 3.13 -7.07
N SER A 51 6.16 3.73 -8.00
CA SER A 51 5.32 4.91 -7.71
C SER A 51 4.25 4.62 -6.66
N ASP A 52 3.65 3.43 -6.67
CA ASP A 52 2.68 3.00 -5.66
C ASP A 52 3.36 2.72 -4.29
N VAL A 53 4.65 2.35 -4.28
CA VAL A 53 5.42 2.15 -3.03
C VAL A 53 5.74 3.47 -2.34
N PHE A 54 6.27 4.47 -3.07
CA PHE A 54 6.64 5.77 -2.48
C PHE A 54 5.62 6.89 -2.74
N GLN A 55 4.36 6.56 -3.07
CA GLN A 55 3.31 7.50 -3.47
C GLN A 55 3.17 8.76 -2.58
N TRP A 56 3.64 8.69 -1.33
CA TRP A 56 3.56 9.74 -0.34
C TRP A 56 4.87 10.45 -0.01
N ASP A 57 6.00 9.79 -0.24
CA ASP A 57 7.34 10.27 0.12
C ASP A 57 8.10 10.82 -1.09
N LEU A 58 7.69 10.43 -2.30
CA LEU A 58 8.26 10.89 -3.56
C LEU A 58 7.16 11.04 -4.63
N ASP A 59 6.98 12.24 -5.16
CA ASP A 59 6.18 12.43 -6.37
C ASP A 59 7.07 12.17 -7.59
N PHE A 60 6.98 10.96 -8.15
CA PHE A 60 7.76 10.55 -9.33
C PHE A 60 7.53 11.42 -10.58
N ASN A 61 6.55 12.34 -10.59
CA ASN A 61 6.39 13.29 -11.70
C ASN A 61 7.06 14.65 -11.45
N ARG A 62 7.46 14.94 -10.20
CA ARG A 62 7.93 16.27 -9.80
C ARG A 62 9.30 16.28 -9.12
N ASP A 63 9.60 15.20 -8.40
CA ASP A 63 10.75 15.12 -7.51
C ASP A 63 11.92 14.37 -8.14
N LEU A 64 11.71 13.64 -9.24
CA LEU A 64 12.78 12.97 -9.97
C LEU A 64 13.76 13.95 -10.59
N ARG A 65 15.03 13.56 -10.57
CA ARG A 65 16.14 14.29 -11.18
C ARG A 65 16.94 13.35 -12.06
N LEU A 66 17.37 13.89 -13.21
CA LEU A 66 18.32 13.17 -14.06
C LEU A 66 19.57 12.84 -13.24
N GLY A 67 20.04 11.59 -13.36
CA GLY A 67 21.15 11.05 -12.58
C GLY A 67 20.75 10.37 -11.26
N ASP A 68 19.48 10.42 -10.86
CA ASP A 68 18.99 9.64 -9.72
C ASP A 68 19.21 8.14 -9.99
N ARG A 69 19.62 7.39 -8.97
CA ARG A 69 19.86 5.94 -9.10
C ARG A 69 18.74 5.16 -8.46
N PHE A 70 18.35 4.07 -9.10
CA PHE A 70 17.34 3.18 -8.57
C PHE A 70 17.83 1.75 -8.56
N ARG A 71 17.35 1.00 -7.57
CA ARG A 71 17.43 -0.44 -7.48
C ARG A 71 16.07 -0.98 -7.09
N VAL A 72 15.58 -2.01 -7.78
CA VAL A 72 14.31 -2.65 -7.49
C VAL A 72 14.48 -4.16 -7.47
N LEU A 73 14.07 -4.76 -6.35
CA LEU A 73 14.00 -6.20 -6.15
C LEU A 73 12.54 -6.63 -6.24
N TYR A 74 12.21 -7.56 -7.13
CA TYR A 74 10.83 -7.96 -7.40
C TYR A 74 10.72 -9.45 -7.75
N GLU A 75 9.51 -9.99 -7.65
CA GLU A 75 9.18 -11.31 -8.17
C GLU A 75 8.98 -11.24 -9.69
N ALA A 76 9.69 -12.03 -10.47
CA ALA A 76 9.31 -12.39 -11.83
C ALA A 76 8.31 -13.54 -11.77
N VAL A 77 7.11 -13.37 -12.33
CA VAL A 77 6.09 -14.43 -12.33
C VAL A 77 6.29 -15.31 -13.56
N LEU A 78 6.38 -16.62 -13.35
CA LEU A 78 6.45 -17.60 -14.42
C LEU A 78 5.18 -18.46 -14.40
N LEU A 79 4.53 -18.59 -15.56
CA LEU A 79 3.40 -19.48 -15.79
C LEU A 79 3.88 -20.62 -16.68
N ASP A 80 3.87 -21.84 -16.17
CA ASP A 80 4.41 -23.03 -16.86
C ASP A 80 5.87 -22.87 -17.32
N GLY A 81 6.65 -22.11 -16.54
CA GLY A 81 8.07 -21.81 -16.83
C GLY A 81 8.28 -20.64 -17.81
N GLU A 82 7.21 -20.03 -18.31
CA GLU A 82 7.29 -18.84 -19.17
C GLU A 82 7.07 -17.57 -18.37
N TYR A 83 7.95 -16.58 -18.55
CA TYR A 83 7.83 -15.29 -17.90
C TYR A 83 6.54 -14.57 -18.33
N SER A 84 5.74 -14.16 -17.35
CA SER A 84 4.42 -13.54 -17.52
C SER A 84 4.36 -12.10 -17.01
N GLY A 85 5.46 -11.55 -16.51
CA GLY A 85 5.55 -10.17 -16.02
C GLY A 85 6.00 -10.06 -14.56
N PRO A 86 6.12 -8.83 -14.04
CA PRO A 86 6.47 -8.60 -12.65
C PRO A 86 5.30 -8.94 -11.72
N GLY A 87 5.62 -9.66 -10.66
CA GLY A 87 4.81 -9.95 -9.48
C GLY A 87 4.96 -8.85 -8.44
N GLU A 88 5.24 -9.18 -7.18
CA GLU A 88 5.35 -8.19 -6.11
C GLU A 88 6.73 -7.51 -6.09
N ILE A 89 6.79 -6.21 -5.74
CA ILE A 89 8.06 -5.57 -5.35
C ILE A 89 8.40 -6.02 -3.94
N LEU A 90 9.61 -6.54 -3.73
CA LEU A 90 10.11 -6.97 -2.43
C LEU A 90 10.89 -5.83 -1.74
N ALA A 91 11.71 -5.11 -2.50
CA ALA A 91 12.43 -3.95 -1.99
C ALA A 91 12.71 -2.92 -3.10
N VAL A 92 12.87 -1.66 -2.70
CA VAL A 92 13.33 -0.58 -3.58
C VAL A 92 14.36 0.27 -2.86
N ALA A 93 15.41 0.66 -3.55
CA ALA A 93 16.32 1.73 -3.16
C ALA A 93 16.31 2.81 -4.22
N TYR A 94 16.21 4.08 -3.81
CA TYR A 94 16.20 5.23 -4.70
C TYR A 94 17.07 6.35 -4.13
N ASP A 95 18.11 6.74 -4.85
CA ASP A 95 19.00 7.84 -4.50
C ASP A 95 18.56 9.11 -5.21
N ASN A 96 18.08 10.10 -4.44
CA ASN A 96 17.69 11.41 -4.94
C ASN A 96 18.49 12.51 -4.22
N LEU A 97 19.33 13.24 -4.95
CA LEU A 97 20.12 14.37 -4.41
C LEU A 97 20.91 14.03 -3.13
N GLY A 98 21.50 12.83 -3.05
CA GLY A 98 22.25 12.37 -1.87
C GLY A 98 21.38 11.86 -0.71
N LYS A 99 20.06 11.87 -0.86
CA LYS A 99 19.13 11.20 0.06
C LYS A 99 18.76 9.82 -0.50
N ARG A 100 19.13 8.77 0.22
CA ARG A 100 18.67 7.41 0.00
C ARG A 100 17.25 7.25 0.54
N LEU A 101 16.33 6.80 -0.29
CA LEU A 101 15.02 6.29 0.08
C LEU A 101 15.04 4.76 -0.07
N GLU A 102 14.57 4.04 0.94
CA GLU A 102 14.48 2.58 0.91
C GLU A 102 13.09 2.12 1.30
N ALA A 103 12.64 1.03 0.69
CA ALA A 103 11.37 0.38 0.95
C ALA A 103 11.56 -1.12 1.04
N TYR A 104 10.96 -1.75 2.06
CA TYR A 104 11.00 -3.19 2.29
C TYR A 104 9.61 -3.72 2.54
N ARG A 105 9.25 -4.77 1.79
CA ARG A 105 7.98 -5.46 1.96
C ARG A 105 8.07 -6.40 3.17
N PHE A 106 7.18 -6.26 4.14
CA PHE A 106 7.19 -7.07 5.36
C PHE A 106 5.78 -7.36 5.90
N GLY A 107 5.66 -8.48 6.62
CA GLY A 107 4.44 -8.91 7.31
C GLY A 107 3.38 -9.59 6.42
N GLU A 108 2.42 -10.23 7.06
CA GLU A 108 1.30 -10.94 6.39
C GLU A 108 0.46 -10.01 5.51
N ASP A 109 0.30 -8.76 5.94
CA ASP A 109 -0.45 -7.72 5.21
C ASP A 109 0.35 -7.09 4.06
N ALA A 110 1.56 -7.59 3.75
CA ALA A 110 2.32 -7.20 2.56
C ALA A 110 2.65 -5.70 2.48
N SER A 111 2.89 -5.06 3.62
CA SER A 111 3.08 -3.60 3.68
C SER A 111 4.54 -3.21 3.45
N TYR A 112 4.78 -1.96 3.08
CA TYR A 112 6.11 -1.41 2.82
C TYR A 112 6.56 -0.49 3.95
N TYR A 113 7.80 -0.68 4.39
CA TYR A 113 8.43 0.07 5.47
C TYR A 113 9.77 0.64 5.03
N ASP A 114 10.17 1.77 5.60
CA ASP A 114 11.50 2.34 5.46
C ASP A 114 12.54 1.51 6.21
N ALA A 115 13.81 1.89 6.11
CA ALA A 115 14.92 1.19 6.78
C ALA A 115 14.80 1.12 8.32
N ASP A 116 14.01 2.02 8.92
CA ASP A 116 13.77 2.13 10.37
C ASP A 116 12.47 1.40 10.80
N GLY A 117 11.77 0.73 9.87
CA GLY A 117 10.50 0.06 10.16
C GLY A 117 9.31 1.00 10.24
N ARG A 118 9.44 2.25 9.78
CA ARG A 118 8.30 3.17 9.65
C ARG A 118 7.58 2.88 8.34
N PRO A 119 6.24 2.90 8.32
CA PRO A 119 5.50 2.53 7.13
C PRO A 119 5.55 3.65 6.09
N LEU A 120 5.84 3.27 4.84
CA LEU A 120 5.86 4.17 3.68
C LEU A 120 4.45 4.44 3.13
N ARG A 121 3.51 3.54 3.39
CA ARG A 121 2.10 3.80 3.10
C ARG A 121 1.49 4.61 4.22
N LYS A 122 0.86 5.73 3.87
CA LYS A 122 -0.06 6.40 4.79
C LYS A 122 -1.31 5.54 4.97
N MET A 123 -1.89 5.62 6.16
CA MET A 123 -3.00 4.77 6.60
C MET A 123 -4.17 4.77 5.59
N PHE A 124 -4.49 5.92 4.99
CA PHE A 124 -5.56 6.05 4.01
C PHE A 124 -5.06 6.48 2.63
N LEU A 125 -5.62 5.85 1.58
CA LEU A 125 -5.62 6.37 0.22
C LEU A 125 -6.23 7.78 0.20
N ARG A 126 -5.72 8.63 -0.69
CA ARG A 126 -6.25 9.98 -0.90
C ARG A 126 -7.72 10.00 -1.33
N SER A 127 -8.17 8.96 -2.03
CA SER A 127 -9.52 8.85 -2.57
C SER A 127 -9.97 7.39 -2.67
N PRO A 128 -11.25 7.08 -2.41
CA PRO A 128 -11.84 5.74 -2.63
C PRO A 128 -12.10 5.41 -4.11
N LEU A 129 -11.91 6.37 -5.01
CA LEU A 129 -12.08 6.23 -6.47
C LEU A 129 -10.79 6.66 -7.19
N ARG A 130 -10.37 5.93 -8.24
CA ARG A 130 -9.20 6.30 -9.07
C ARG A 130 -9.37 7.67 -9.74
N TYR A 131 -10.56 7.96 -10.24
CA TYR A 131 -10.93 9.23 -10.88
C TYR A 131 -12.26 9.69 -10.33
N SER A 132 -12.29 10.88 -9.72
CA SER A 132 -13.53 11.42 -9.20
C SER A 132 -13.46 12.93 -9.03
N ARG A 133 -14.64 13.57 -9.07
CA ARG A 133 -14.82 14.95 -8.69
C ARG A 133 -15.63 15.01 -7.41
N VAL A 134 -15.14 15.76 -6.43
CA VAL A 134 -15.93 16.09 -5.24
C VAL A 134 -17.11 16.95 -5.66
N THR A 135 -18.33 16.43 -5.46
CA THR A 135 -19.59 17.12 -5.75
C THR A 135 -20.19 17.74 -4.49
N SER A 136 -19.88 17.19 -3.31
CA SER A 136 -20.26 17.77 -2.02
C SER A 136 -19.21 17.47 -0.96
N SER A 137 -18.83 18.47 -0.18
CA SER A 137 -17.89 18.32 0.94
C SER A 137 -18.60 18.01 2.26
N PHE A 138 -17.80 17.59 3.24
CA PHE A 138 -18.25 17.47 4.63
C PHE A 138 -18.73 18.83 5.15
N SER A 139 -19.87 18.86 5.82
CA SER A 139 -20.40 20.10 6.41
C SER A 139 -21.33 19.78 7.58
N ASN A 140 -21.18 20.51 8.68
CA ASN A 140 -22.13 20.42 9.80
C ASN A 140 -23.50 21.06 9.48
N ARG A 141 -23.62 21.78 8.35
CA ARG A 141 -24.86 22.51 7.99
C ARG A 141 -25.02 22.63 6.47
N ARG A 142 -25.29 21.50 5.79
CA ARG A 142 -25.56 21.43 4.35
C ARG A 142 -27.06 21.53 4.06
N PHE A 143 -27.48 22.31 3.08
CA PHE A 143 -28.86 22.24 2.60
C PHE A 143 -29.12 20.91 1.89
N HIS A 144 -30.07 20.10 2.38
CA HIS A 144 -30.40 18.80 1.79
C HIS A 144 -31.42 19.00 0.65
N PRO A 145 -31.09 18.69 -0.62
CA PRO A 145 -31.95 19.03 -1.76
C PRO A 145 -33.27 18.24 -1.78
N VAL A 146 -33.25 16.96 -1.36
CA VAL A 146 -34.46 16.13 -1.29
C VAL A 146 -35.37 16.53 -0.12
N LEU A 147 -34.82 16.60 1.09
CA LEU A 147 -35.57 16.89 2.32
C LEU A 147 -35.85 18.39 2.52
N LYS A 148 -35.31 19.26 1.66
CA LYS A 148 -35.46 20.73 1.67
C LYS A 148 -35.22 21.39 3.04
N ARG A 149 -34.23 20.89 3.79
CA ARG A 149 -33.82 21.43 5.10
C ARG A 149 -32.32 21.36 5.30
N TYR A 150 -31.76 22.23 6.13
CA TYR A 150 -30.34 22.15 6.52
C TYR A 150 -30.09 20.94 7.43
N GLN A 151 -29.14 20.09 7.05
CA GLN A 151 -28.71 18.92 7.79
C GLN A 151 -27.19 18.74 7.67
N PRO A 152 -26.55 18.14 8.66
CA PRO A 152 -25.16 17.74 8.53
C PRO A 152 -24.95 16.75 7.37
N HIS A 153 -23.87 16.93 6.64
CA HIS A 153 -23.31 15.97 5.71
C HIS A 153 -21.99 15.47 6.27
N TYR A 154 -22.00 14.27 6.84
CA TYR A 154 -20.85 13.68 7.53
C TYR A 154 -19.93 12.89 6.59
N GLY A 155 -19.90 13.27 5.31
CA GLY A 155 -19.19 12.58 4.26
C GLY A 155 -18.66 13.52 3.18
N VAL A 156 -18.05 12.93 2.17
CA VAL A 156 -17.66 13.58 0.93
C VAL A 156 -18.34 12.82 -0.20
N ASP A 157 -19.10 13.55 -1.00
CA ASP A 157 -19.77 13.01 -2.17
C ASP A 157 -18.83 13.12 -3.37
N TYR A 158 -18.55 11.97 -3.98
CA TYR A 158 -17.80 11.86 -5.21
C TYR A 158 -18.75 11.52 -6.36
N GLY A 159 -18.95 12.47 -7.28
CA GLY A 159 -19.72 12.23 -8.48
C GLY A 159 -19.00 11.26 -9.41
N ALA A 160 -19.66 10.15 -9.75
CA ALA A 160 -19.13 9.14 -10.66
C ALA A 160 -20.28 8.33 -11.31
N PRO A 161 -20.09 7.81 -12.54
CA PRO A 161 -21.08 6.95 -13.19
C PRO A 161 -21.42 5.70 -12.36
N THR A 162 -22.65 5.21 -12.52
CA THR A 162 -23.06 3.92 -11.92
C THR A 162 -22.12 2.82 -12.42
N GLY A 163 -21.62 2.01 -11.51
CA GLY A 163 -20.70 0.91 -11.84
C GLY A 163 -19.21 1.26 -11.72
N THR A 164 -18.83 2.50 -11.43
CA THR A 164 -17.43 2.84 -11.14
C THR A 164 -16.93 2.04 -9.92
N PRO A 165 -15.76 1.37 -9.98
CA PRO A 165 -15.22 0.60 -8.85
C PRO A 165 -14.91 1.47 -7.63
N VAL A 166 -15.41 1.06 -6.47
CA VAL A 166 -15.15 1.69 -5.16
C VAL A 166 -14.12 0.86 -4.41
N ARG A 167 -13.03 1.51 -3.99
CA ARG A 167 -11.92 0.88 -3.28
C ARG A 167 -11.96 1.20 -1.80
N VAL A 168 -11.58 0.24 -0.97
CA VAL A 168 -11.32 0.50 0.43
C VAL A 168 -10.08 1.38 0.56
N THR A 169 -10.13 2.38 1.42
CA THR A 169 -9.09 3.41 1.55
C THR A 169 -7.98 2.99 2.50
N ALA A 170 -8.16 1.94 3.30
CA ALA A 170 -7.16 1.43 4.23
C ALA A 170 -7.35 -0.08 4.45
N ASN A 171 -6.31 -0.78 4.90
CA ASN A 171 -6.44 -2.18 5.37
C ASN A 171 -7.48 -2.25 6.49
N GLY A 172 -8.26 -3.33 6.54
CA GLY A 172 -9.25 -3.47 7.59
C GLY A 172 -10.13 -4.71 7.48
N VAL A 173 -11.18 -4.72 8.29
CA VAL A 173 -12.18 -5.78 8.35
C VAL A 173 -13.55 -5.19 8.06
N VAL A 174 -14.26 -5.78 7.10
CA VAL A 174 -15.64 -5.40 6.79
C VAL A 174 -16.51 -5.68 8.01
N THR A 175 -17.09 -4.64 8.61
CA THR A 175 -18.00 -4.81 9.76
C THR A 175 -19.44 -5.01 9.32
N SER A 176 -19.80 -4.55 8.12
CA SER A 176 -21.13 -4.74 7.54
C SER A 176 -21.10 -4.49 6.05
N ALA A 177 -21.81 -5.32 5.28
CA ALA A 177 -22.14 -5.09 3.89
C ALA A 177 -23.63 -5.39 3.70
N GLY A 178 -24.45 -4.36 3.48
CA GLY A 178 -25.90 -4.50 3.53
C GLY A 178 -26.67 -3.21 3.28
N TRP A 179 -27.99 -3.33 3.24
CA TRP A 179 -28.88 -2.17 3.15
C TRP A 179 -28.87 -1.38 4.47
N ASN A 180 -28.69 -0.05 4.39
CA ASN A 180 -28.54 0.83 5.55
C ASN A 180 -29.43 2.08 5.42
N GLY A 181 -30.74 1.87 5.31
CA GLY A 181 -31.75 2.93 5.25
C GLY A 181 -31.45 3.95 4.15
N GLY A 182 -31.30 5.22 4.53
CA GLY A 182 -30.97 6.30 3.60
C GLY A 182 -29.64 6.14 2.87
N GLY A 183 -28.68 5.37 3.42
CA GLY A 183 -27.41 5.08 2.74
C GLY A 183 -27.51 4.02 1.65
N GLY A 184 -28.68 3.39 1.46
CA GLY A 184 -28.85 2.33 0.46
C GLY A 184 -27.92 1.15 0.72
N LYS A 185 -27.37 0.55 -0.33
CA LYS A 185 -26.33 -0.49 -0.20
C LYS A 185 -25.06 0.16 0.33
N THR A 186 -24.64 -0.26 1.51
CA THR A 186 -23.51 0.32 2.25
C THR A 186 -22.52 -0.76 2.64
N VAL A 187 -21.23 -0.45 2.49
CA VAL A 187 -20.14 -1.23 3.10
C VAL A 187 -19.51 -0.37 4.20
N LYS A 188 -19.25 -0.95 5.37
CA LYS A 188 -18.47 -0.33 6.44
C LYS A 188 -17.26 -1.20 6.73
N VAL A 189 -16.10 -0.56 6.87
CA VAL A 189 -14.83 -1.23 7.15
C VAL A 189 -14.24 -0.61 8.40
N ARG A 190 -13.91 -1.45 9.38
CA ARG A 190 -13.12 -1.05 10.55
C ARG A 190 -11.65 -1.18 10.20
N HIS A 191 -10.90 -0.16 10.55
CA HIS A 191 -9.46 -0.10 10.39
C HIS A 191 -8.81 -0.10 11.79
N PRO A 192 -7.49 -0.23 11.87
CA PRO A 192 -6.76 -0.02 13.12
C PRO A 192 -6.99 1.39 13.72
N ASN A 193 -6.47 1.65 14.92
CA ASN A 193 -6.53 2.96 15.60
C ASN A 193 -7.92 3.60 15.68
N GLY A 194 -8.97 2.82 15.92
CA GLY A 194 -10.32 3.35 16.15
C GLY A 194 -11.01 3.95 14.92
N TYR A 195 -10.46 3.76 13.72
CA TYR A 195 -11.04 4.28 12.49
C TYR A 195 -12.10 3.34 11.90
N LEU A 196 -13.12 3.96 11.29
CA LEU A 196 -14.11 3.26 10.48
C LEU A 196 -14.41 4.08 9.22
N THR A 197 -14.46 3.43 8.07
CA THR A 197 -14.93 4.04 6.82
C THR A 197 -16.29 3.48 6.42
N ALA A 198 -17.08 4.30 5.74
CA ALA A 198 -18.36 3.89 5.18
C ALA A 198 -18.47 4.33 3.72
N TYR A 199 -19.00 3.43 2.89
CA TYR A 199 -19.15 3.57 1.44
C TYR A 199 -20.62 3.36 1.10
N LEU A 200 -21.35 4.45 0.86
CA LEU A 200 -22.80 4.45 0.73
C LEU A 200 -23.24 4.52 -0.75
N HIS A 201 -24.54 4.33 -0.97
CA HIS A 201 -25.24 4.47 -2.25
C HIS A 201 -24.77 3.51 -3.36
N LEU A 202 -24.13 2.40 -2.98
CA LEU A 202 -23.56 1.46 -3.94
C LEU A 202 -24.65 0.84 -4.84
N SER A 203 -24.33 0.55 -6.10
CA SER A 203 -25.22 -0.20 -6.99
C SER A 203 -25.18 -1.70 -6.66
N ARG A 204 -24.00 -2.22 -6.34
CA ARG A 204 -23.75 -3.60 -5.93
C ARG A 204 -22.44 -3.72 -5.12
N TYR A 205 -22.32 -4.80 -4.36
CA TYR A 205 -21.08 -5.17 -3.66
C TYR A 205 -20.13 -5.89 -4.62
N ALA A 206 -18.83 -5.85 -4.35
CA ALA A 206 -17.89 -6.73 -5.03
C ALA A 206 -18.03 -8.18 -4.51
N ASN A 207 -17.59 -9.15 -5.31
CA ASN A 207 -17.77 -10.56 -4.99
C ASN A 207 -17.12 -10.93 -3.65
N GLY A 208 -17.91 -11.57 -2.79
CA GLY A 208 -17.48 -12.05 -1.48
C GLY A 208 -17.23 -10.96 -0.44
N VAL A 209 -17.64 -9.71 -0.67
CA VAL A 209 -17.61 -8.65 0.36
C VAL A 209 -18.74 -8.88 1.36
N THR A 210 -18.41 -9.42 2.52
CA THR A 210 -19.33 -9.76 3.60
C THR A 210 -18.73 -9.39 4.96
N SER A 211 -19.55 -9.34 6.01
CA SER A 211 -19.08 -9.07 7.37
C SER A 211 -18.01 -10.08 7.82
N GLY A 212 -16.98 -9.60 8.51
CA GLY A 212 -15.84 -10.39 8.98
C GLY A 212 -14.72 -10.56 7.96
N ARG A 213 -14.93 -10.19 6.69
CA ARG A 213 -13.89 -10.32 5.66
C ARG A 213 -12.79 -9.28 5.83
N ARG A 214 -11.54 -9.73 5.81
CA ARG A 214 -10.35 -8.87 5.67
C ARG A 214 -10.30 -8.27 4.27
N VAL A 215 -9.96 -7.00 4.19
CA VAL A 215 -9.78 -6.26 2.95
C VAL A 215 -8.49 -5.45 3.00
N SER A 216 -7.76 -5.46 1.90
CA SER A 216 -6.50 -4.71 1.75
C SER A 216 -6.77 -3.35 1.13
N GLN A 217 -6.00 -2.33 1.50
CA GLN A 217 -6.04 -0.99 0.93
C GLN A 217 -6.05 -1.06 -0.60
N GLY A 218 -6.95 -0.33 -1.26
CA GLY A 218 -7.09 -0.33 -2.71
C GLY A 218 -7.96 -1.46 -3.28
N GLN A 219 -8.32 -2.48 -2.49
CA GLN A 219 -9.21 -3.55 -2.90
C GLN A 219 -10.61 -3.00 -3.24
N VAL A 220 -11.18 -3.47 -4.36
CA VAL A 220 -12.55 -3.11 -4.76
C VAL A 220 -13.54 -3.81 -3.85
N ILE A 221 -14.42 -3.02 -3.21
CA ILE A 221 -15.43 -3.51 -2.26
C ILE A 221 -16.86 -3.34 -2.77
N GLY A 222 -17.05 -2.57 -3.84
CA GLY A 222 -18.35 -2.31 -4.42
C GLY A 222 -18.25 -1.40 -5.62
N TYR A 223 -19.41 -0.96 -6.08
CA TYR A 223 -19.50 -0.11 -7.26
C TYR A 223 -20.48 1.03 -7.02
N VAL A 224 -20.14 2.21 -7.53
CA VAL A 224 -20.95 3.42 -7.42
C VAL A 224 -22.37 3.18 -7.94
N GLY A 225 -23.35 3.84 -7.33
CA GLY A 225 -24.74 3.80 -7.77
C GLY A 225 -25.54 4.98 -7.20
N SER A 226 -26.85 4.76 -7.07
CA SER A 226 -27.80 5.74 -6.56
C SER A 226 -28.85 5.08 -5.65
N THR A 227 -28.45 4.06 -4.88
CA THR A 227 -29.39 3.37 -3.96
C THR A 227 -29.62 4.18 -2.69
N GLY A 228 -30.79 4.01 -2.05
CA GLY A 228 -31.15 4.78 -0.86
C GLY A 228 -31.60 6.20 -1.20
N LEU A 229 -31.30 7.16 -0.33
CA LEU A 229 -31.64 8.58 -0.50
C LEU A 229 -30.55 9.31 -1.30
N ALA A 230 -30.51 9.05 -2.60
CA ALA A 230 -29.57 9.68 -3.54
C ALA A 230 -30.31 10.41 -4.67
N THR A 231 -29.88 11.62 -5.03
CA THR A 231 -30.47 12.38 -6.15
C THR A 231 -29.89 12.01 -7.50
N ALA A 232 -28.65 11.52 -7.53
CA ALA A 232 -27.91 11.13 -8.72
C ALA A 232 -26.86 10.07 -8.35
N SER A 233 -26.22 9.47 -9.35
CA SER A 233 -25.12 8.52 -9.14
C SER A 233 -23.91 9.19 -8.49
N HIS A 234 -23.53 8.73 -7.30
CA HIS A 234 -22.35 9.20 -6.57
C HIS A 234 -21.95 8.21 -5.47
N LEU A 235 -20.75 8.37 -4.93
CA LEU A 235 -20.30 7.72 -3.70
C LEU A 235 -20.32 8.74 -2.55
N ASP A 236 -21.11 8.49 -1.52
CA ASP A 236 -20.96 9.16 -0.21
C ASP A 236 -19.93 8.35 0.60
N TYR A 237 -18.74 8.94 0.76
CA TYR A 237 -17.63 8.38 1.52
C TYR A 237 -17.50 9.09 2.87
N ARG A 238 -17.51 8.30 3.94
CA ARG A 238 -17.41 8.82 5.31
C ARG A 238 -16.28 8.15 6.07
N ILE A 239 -15.70 8.90 7.00
CA ILE A 239 -14.72 8.39 7.95
C ILE A 239 -15.08 8.81 9.38
N GLN A 240 -14.94 7.86 10.29
CA GLN A 240 -15.16 8.00 11.71
C GLN A 240 -13.85 7.68 12.43
N HIS A 241 -13.54 8.41 13.49
CA HIS A 241 -12.46 8.12 14.44
C HIS A 241 -13.05 8.19 15.85
N ASP A 242 -12.87 7.14 16.65
CA ASP A 242 -13.41 7.04 18.02
C ASP A 242 -14.89 7.41 18.12
N GLY A 243 -15.70 6.91 17.18
CA GLY A 243 -17.14 7.14 17.15
C GLY A 243 -17.58 8.50 16.60
N LYS A 244 -16.67 9.41 16.23
CA LYS A 244 -17.01 10.73 15.67
C LYS A 244 -16.73 10.80 14.18
N TRP A 245 -17.73 11.25 13.39
CA TRP A 245 -17.52 11.52 11.97
C TRP A 245 -16.60 12.74 11.79
N ILE A 246 -15.58 12.59 10.97
CA ILE A 246 -14.60 13.64 10.69
C ILE A 246 -14.57 13.94 9.19
N ASN A 247 -14.05 15.09 8.80
CA ASN A 247 -13.95 15.47 7.40
C ASN A 247 -12.84 14.64 6.70
N PRO A 248 -13.17 13.75 5.74
CA PRO A 248 -12.18 12.96 5.02
C PRO A 248 -11.14 13.79 4.29
N GLN A 249 -11.49 14.99 3.80
CA GLN A 249 -10.57 15.88 3.09
C GLN A 249 -9.57 16.58 4.03
N SER A 250 -9.87 16.63 5.32
CA SER A 250 -8.98 17.22 6.34
C SER A 250 -8.00 16.21 6.94
N LEU A 251 -8.18 14.93 6.63
CA LEU A 251 -7.31 13.88 7.11
C LEU A 251 -5.93 14.06 6.47
N LYS A 252 -5.00 14.66 7.21
CA LYS A 252 -3.57 14.48 6.93
C LYS A 252 -3.31 13.01 7.22
N SER A 253 -3.17 12.21 6.17
CA SER A 253 -3.10 10.76 6.29
C SER A 253 -1.98 10.43 7.29
N ALA A 254 -2.35 9.81 8.41
CA ALA A 254 -1.39 9.39 9.42
C ALA A 254 -0.46 8.34 8.80
N PRO A 255 0.79 8.21 9.25
CA PRO A 255 1.58 7.02 8.94
C PRO A 255 0.73 5.79 9.29
N ALA A 256 0.83 4.70 8.52
CA ALA A 256 0.28 3.43 8.99
C ALA A 256 0.94 3.04 10.33
N GLU A 257 0.50 1.96 10.96
CA GLU A 257 1.15 1.50 12.18
C GLU A 257 2.60 1.09 11.88
N PRO A 258 3.58 1.60 12.63
CA PRO A 258 4.95 1.09 12.52
C PRO A 258 4.99 -0.36 12.97
N ILE A 259 6.08 -1.03 12.60
CA ILE A 259 6.33 -2.40 13.04
C ILE A 259 6.35 -2.42 14.57
N VAL A 260 5.51 -3.27 15.16
CA VAL A 260 5.46 -3.42 16.62
C VAL A 260 6.83 -3.92 17.11
N GLU A 261 7.24 -3.48 18.29
CA GLU A 261 8.59 -3.74 18.82
C GLU A 261 8.95 -5.24 18.82
N ALA A 262 7.98 -6.11 19.10
CA ALA A 262 8.15 -7.56 19.07
C ALA A 262 8.49 -8.14 17.69
N GLN A 263 8.08 -7.48 16.61
CA GLN A 263 8.35 -7.88 15.23
C GLN A 263 9.60 -7.19 14.64
N MET A 264 10.17 -6.21 15.34
CA MET A 264 11.32 -5.45 14.84
C MET A 264 12.55 -6.32 14.54
N PRO A 265 12.93 -7.33 15.36
CA PRO A 265 14.06 -8.18 15.02
C PRO A 265 13.85 -8.98 13.73
N GLU A 266 12.63 -9.49 13.50
CA GLU A 266 12.28 -10.22 12.28
C GLU A 266 12.29 -9.29 11.06
N PHE A 267 11.79 -8.07 11.22
CA PHE A 267 11.85 -7.06 10.17
C PHE A 267 13.28 -6.71 9.79
N LEU A 268 14.15 -6.44 10.77
CA LEU A 268 15.55 -6.09 10.51
C LEU A 268 16.27 -7.22 9.77
N ALA A 269 16.02 -8.48 10.16
CA ALA A 269 16.58 -9.64 9.47
C ALA A 269 16.09 -9.75 8.02
N GLU A 270 14.79 -9.56 7.76
CA GLU A 270 14.26 -9.60 6.40
C GLU A 270 14.73 -8.39 5.56
N ARG A 271 14.77 -7.19 6.15
CA ARG A 271 15.35 -5.98 5.53
C ARG A 271 16.77 -6.23 5.05
N ASP A 272 17.63 -6.77 5.92
CA ASP A 272 19.03 -7.00 5.61
C ASP A 272 19.21 -8.09 4.56
N ARG A 273 18.39 -9.15 4.61
CA ARG A 273 18.31 -10.15 3.54
C ARG A 273 17.93 -9.52 2.20
N LEU A 274 16.92 -8.67 2.17
CA LEU A 274 16.46 -8.00 0.95
C LEU A 274 17.50 -7.00 0.42
N ARG A 275 18.25 -6.31 1.28
CA ARG A 275 19.39 -5.47 0.87
C ARG A 275 20.46 -6.28 0.13
N VAL A 276 20.83 -7.44 0.67
CA VAL A 276 21.81 -8.34 0.02
C VAL A 276 21.30 -8.80 -1.34
N LEU A 277 20.05 -9.24 -1.43
CA LEU A 277 19.45 -9.69 -2.68
C LEU A 277 19.34 -8.56 -3.72
N MET A 278 19.10 -7.33 -3.26
CA MET A 278 19.05 -6.13 -4.11
C MET A 278 20.45 -5.62 -4.48
N GLY A 279 21.52 -6.14 -3.87
CA GLY A 279 22.90 -5.70 -4.10
C GLY A 279 23.27 -4.38 -3.40
N VAL A 280 22.52 -3.97 -2.38
CA VAL A 280 22.84 -2.80 -1.54
C VAL A 280 23.82 -3.23 -0.44
N GLU A 281 24.93 -2.50 -0.31
CA GLU A 281 25.89 -2.72 0.79
C GLU A 281 25.20 -2.50 2.15
N ILE A 282 25.40 -3.44 3.08
CA ILE A 282 24.94 -3.29 4.46
C ILE A 282 25.92 -2.33 5.15
N GLU A 283 25.53 -1.08 5.35
CA GLU A 283 26.23 -0.23 6.32
C GLU A 283 26.04 -0.85 7.71
N ALA A 284 27.13 -1.32 8.32
CA ALA A 284 27.10 -1.79 9.69
C ALA A 284 26.60 -0.65 10.59
N GLN A 285 25.47 -0.86 11.27
CA GLN A 285 25.07 0.05 12.33
C GLN A 285 26.21 0.11 13.35
N PRO A 286 26.70 1.30 13.74
CA PRO A 286 27.66 1.37 14.83
C PRO A 286 27.01 0.70 16.06
N PRO A 287 27.78 -0.10 16.83
CA PRO A 287 27.24 -0.80 17.98
C PRO A 287 26.52 0.20 18.88
N THR A 288 25.36 -0.22 19.38
CA THR A 288 24.65 0.58 20.39
C THR A 288 25.57 0.80 21.60
N GLY A 289 25.40 1.90 22.34
CA GLY A 289 26.32 2.27 23.42
C GLY A 289 26.59 1.14 24.41
N ASP A 290 25.60 0.27 24.64
CA ASP A 290 25.69 -0.91 25.51
C ASP A 290 26.54 -2.05 24.91
N GLU A 291 26.52 -2.25 23.59
CA GLU A 291 27.37 -3.22 22.89
C GLU A 291 28.81 -2.73 22.75
N ALA A 292 28.99 -1.42 22.52
CA ALA A 292 30.32 -0.80 22.51
C ALA A 292 30.99 -0.89 23.88
N GLN A 293 30.22 -0.73 24.97
CA GLN A 293 30.70 -0.92 26.34
C GLN A 293 31.13 -2.38 26.59
N ARG A 294 30.32 -3.37 26.19
CA ARG A 294 30.64 -4.79 26.36
C ARG A 294 31.86 -5.24 25.56
N LEU A 295 32.03 -4.73 24.34
CA LEU A 295 33.20 -5.00 23.52
C LEU A 295 34.47 -4.37 24.13
N ALA A 296 34.38 -3.13 24.64
CA ALA A 296 35.48 -2.47 25.35
C ALA A 296 35.85 -3.16 26.68
N ASP A 297 34.86 -3.67 27.41
CA ASP A 297 35.07 -4.41 28.66
C ASP A 297 35.69 -5.79 28.41
N THR A 298 35.35 -6.43 27.28
CA THR A 298 35.94 -7.72 26.87
C THR A 298 37.40 -7.55 26.45
N GLU A 299 37.72 -6.51 25.66
CA GLU A 299 39.11 -6.18 25.29
C GLU A 299 39.97 -5.73 26.47
N SER A 300 39.35 -5.16 27.52
CA SER A 300 40.05 -4.73 28.75
C SER A 300 40.37 -5.90 29.68
N GLN A 301 39.61 -7.00 29.62
CA GLN A 301 39.87 -8.20 30.41
C GLN A 301 40.98 -9.09 29.81
N GLU A 302 41.16 -9.10 28.50
CA GLU A 302 42.24 -9.86 27.84
C GLU A 302 43.63 -9.21 27.97
N ARG A 303 43.72 -7.94 28.40
CA ARG A 303 44.99 -7.21 28.56
C ARG A 303 45.56 -7.19 29.97
N GLN A 304 44.97 -7.91 30.93
CA GLN A 304 45.56 -8.02 32.27
C GLN A 304 46.78 -8.98 32.22
N PRO A 305 48.00 -8.51 32.52
CA PRO A 305 49.17 -9.38 32.55
C PRO A 305 49.06 -10.37 33.72
N VAL A 306 49.27 -11.65 33.41
CA VAL A 306 49.40 -12.72 34.40
C VAL A 306 50.55 -12.37 35.36
N PRO A 307 50.34 -12.36 36.69
CA PRO A 307 51.42 -12.06 37.62
C PRO A 307 52.43 -13.21 37.60
N VAL A 308 53.67 -12.89 37.20
CA VAL A 308 54.82 -13.78 37.33
C VAL A 308 55.22 -13.80 38.80
N SER A 309 54.81 -14.84 39.53
CA SER A 309 55.33 -15.13 40.87
C SER A 309 56.70 -15.79 40.74
N GLY A 310 57.75 -15.06 41.14
CA GLY A 310 59.12 -15.56 41.22
C GLY A 310 59.55 -15.87 42.66
N GLN A 311 60.24 -17.01 42.79
CA GLN A 311 61.03 -17.57 43.91
C GLN A 311 60.28 -18.22 45.08
#